data_AF-A0A4Q2YA68-F1
#
_entry.id   AF-A0A4Q2YA68-F1
#
_cell.length_a   1.000
_cell.length_b   1.000
_cell.length_c   1.000
_cell.angle_alpha   90.00
_cell.angle_beta   90.00
_cell.angle_gamma   90.00
#
_symmetry.space_group_name_H-M   'P 1'
#
loop_
_entity.id
_entity.type
_entity.pdbx_description
1 polymer ?
#
loop_
_entity_poly.entity_id
_entity_poly.type
_entity_poly.pdbx_seq_one_letter_code
_entity_poly.pdbx_strand_id
1 'polypeptide(L)'
;MLPEALQTHNFDLIRKALEDSRFEVTGMSIEGWLAANPEKRYDAYNLSDIFEYMSEANTRGLLETILSASNPGARLAYWNMLAPRSRPESLSHRLRSLDGDTLFQQDRAFFYSCFVVEEVIG
;
A
#
# COMPACT_ATOMS: atom_id res chain seq x y z
N MET A 1 5.90 -22.33 -7.94
CA MET A 1 5.70 -21.25 -8.92
C MET A 1 6.66 -20.11 -8.62
N LEU A 2 7.27 -19.51 -9.64
CA LEU A 2 8.11 -18.31 -9.50
C LEU A 2 7.23 -17.06 -9.33
N PRO A 3 7.69 -16.01 -8.63
CA PRO A 3 7.03 -14.70 -8.64
C PRO A 3 6.80 -14.20 -10.07
N GLU A 4 5.70 -13.46 -10.31
CA GLU A 4 5.32 -12.93 -11.62
C GLU A 4 6.48 -12.23 -12.34
N ALA A 5 7.23 -11.38 -11.64
CA ALA A 5 8.37 -10.66 -12.22
C ALA A 5 9.52 -11.57 -12.69
N LEU A 6 9.57 -12.83 -12.22
CA LEU A 6 10.58 -13.82 -12.59
C LEU A 6 10.08 -14.84 -13.62
N GLN A 7 8.82 -14.72 -14.08
CA GLN A 7 8.29 -15.56 -15.15
C GLN A 7 8.72 -15.00 -16.52
N THR A 8 9.30 -15.83 -17.38
CA THR A 8 9.93 -15.39 -18.65
C THR A 8 8.98 -14.60 -19.55
N HIS A 9 7.68 -14.94 -19.57
CA HIS A 9 6.69 -14.23 -20.37
C HIS A 9 6.46 -12.77 -19.94
N ASN A 10 6.90 -12.38 -18.73
CA ASN A 10 6.81 -11.01 -18.23
C ASN A 10 8.07 -10.17 -18.50
N PHE A 11 9.18 -10.76 -18.96
CA PHE A 11 10.46 -10.05 -19.07
C PHE A 11 10.41 -8.89 -20.06
N ASP A 12 9.87 -9.11 -21.26
CA ASP A 12 9.78 -8.07 -22.28
C ASP A 12 8.76 -6.99 -21.91
N LEU A 13 7.68 -7.36 -21.22
CA LEU A 13 6.69 -6.41 -20.70
C LEU A 13 7.30 -5.48 -19.65
N ILE A 14 8.06 -6.02 -18.71
CA ILE A 14 8.75 -5.24 -17.66
C ILE A 14 9.81 -4.35 -18.30
N ARG A 15 10.64 -4.89 -19.20
CA ARG A 15 11.67 -4.13 -19.91
C ARG A 15 11.07 -2.94 -20.66
N LYS A 16 10.01 -3.18 -21.46
CA LYS A 16 9.33 -2.13 -22.20
C LYS A 16 8.73 -1.08 -21.25
N ALA A 17 8.13 -1.49 -20.14
CA ALA A 17 7.59 -0.53 -19.18
C ALA A 17 8.67 0.36 -18.54
N LEU A 18 9.89 -0.17 -18.34
CA LEU A 18 11.04 0.64 -17.90
C LEU A 18 11.51 1.61 -18.98
N GLU A 19 11.59 1.16 -20.24
CA GLU A 19 11.93 2.01 -21.40
C GLU A 19 10.90 3.13 -21.60
N ASP A 20 9.62 2.82 -21.42
CA ASP A 20 8.50 3.76 -21.48
C ASP A 20 8.41 4.65 -20.22
N SER A 21 9.37 4.59 -19.30
CA SER A 21 9.44 5.40 -18.07
C SER A 21 8.17 5.32 -17.21
N ARG A 22 7.54 4.13 -17.16
CA ARG A 22 6.33 3.89 -16.34
C ARG A 22 6.62 3.71 -14.86
N PHE A 23 7.89 3.71 -14.46
CA PHE A 23 8.33 3.58 -13.09
C PHE A 23 9.10 4.83 -12.66
N GLU A 24 8.76 5.33 -11.48
CA GLU A 24 9.46 6.42 -10.83
C GLU A 24 9.96 5.95 -9.48
N VAL A 25 11.25 6.15 -9.22
CA VAL A 25 11.91 5.77 -7.97
C VAL A 25 12.41 7.03 -7.30
N THR A 26 12.05 7.22 -6.04
CA THR A 26 12.42 8.39 -5.24
C THR A 26 12.94 7.95 -3.88
N GLY A 27 13.85 8.75 -3.31
CA GLY A 27 14.31 8.60 -1.92
C GLY A 27 13.44 9.36 -0.91
N MET A 28 12.32 9.95 -1.34
CA MET A 28 11.42 10.69 -0.48
C MET A 28 10.60 9.76 0.43
N SER A 29 10.16 10.27 1.58
CA SER A 29 9.08 9.61 2.33
C SER A 29 7.77 9.70 1.55
N ILE A 30 6.78 8.89 1.93
CA ILE A 30 5.44 8.93 1.32
C ILE A 30 4.82 10.31 1.50
N GLU A 31 4.90 10.89 2.71
CA GLU A 31 4.41 12.23 2.99
C GLU A 31 5.10 13.28 2.10
N GLY A 32 6.43 13.19 1.97
CA GLY A 32 7.19 14.11 1.12
C GLY A 32 6.80 13.98 -0.35
N TRP A 33 6.64 12.75 -0.84
CA TRP A 33 6.22 12.47 -2.20
C TRP A 33 4.83 13.03 -2.50
N LEU A 34 3.86 12.78 -1.62
CA LEU A 34 2.50 13.27 -1.77
C LEU A 34 2.42 14.80 -1.65
N ALA A 35 3.20 15.41 -0.76
CA ALA A 35 3.28 16.86 -0.61
C ALA A 35 3.89 17.55 -1.85
N ALA A 36 4.88 16.93 -2.49
CA ALA A 36 5.51 17.45 -3.70
C ALA A 36 4.66 17.27 -4.97
N ASN A 37 3.65 16.39 -4.94
CA ASN A 37 2.76 16.10 -6.06
C ASN A 37 1.27 16.23 -5.66
N PRO A 38 0.82 17.41 -5.19
CA PRO A 38 -0.53 17.59 -4.61
C PRO A 38 -1.68 17.34 -5.60
N GLU A 39 -1.42 17.40 -6.90
CA GLU A 39 -2.37 17.11 -7.98
C GLU A 39 -2.48 15.62 -8.31
N LYS A 40 -1.48 14.80 -7.98
CA LYS A 40 -1.51 13.37 -8.27
C LYS A 40 -2.51 12.65 -7.37
N ARG A 41 -3.18 11.64 -7.93
CA ARG A 41 -4.07 10.73 -7.22
C ARG A 41 -3.70 9.28 -7.57
N TYR A 42 -3.92 8.37 -6.63
CA TYR A 42 -3.55 6.97 -6.78
C TYR A 42 -4.73 6.05 -6.50
N ASP A 43 -4.78 4.94 -7.24
CA ASP A 43 -5.80 3.90 -7.11
C ASP A 43 -5.35 2.72 -6.23
N ALA A 44 -4.05 2.60 -5.97
CA ALA A 44 -3.51 1.50 -5.19
C ALA A 44 -2.23 1.90 -4.46
N TYR A 45 -2.08 1.36 -3.26
CA TYR A 45 -0.91 1.52 -2.40
C TYR A 45 -0.46 0.15 -1.91
N ASN A 46 0.80 -0.18 -2.15
CA ASN A 46 1.48 -1.33 -1.56
C ASN A 46 2.48 -0.79 -0.53
N LEU A 47 2.19 -1.02 0.75
CA LEU A 47 2.88 -0.40 1.88
C LEU A 47 3.48 -1.50 2.78
N SER A 48 4.62 -2.05 2.36
CA SER A 48 5.26 -3.16 3.04
C SER A 48 5.89 -2.74 4.37
N ASP A 49 5.26 -3.13 5.48
CA ASP A 49 5.78 -3.02 6.87
C ASP A 49 6.14 -1.60 7.35
N ILE A 50 5.49 -0.56 6.80
CA ILE A 50 5.86 0.83 7.12
C ILE A 50 5.28 1.32 8.45
N PHE A 51 4.15 0.77 8.91
CA PHE A 51 3.45 1.25 10.11
C PHE A 51 3.99 0.67 11.42
N GLU A 52 4.78 -0.41 11.35
CA GLU A 52 5.36 -1.12 12.51
C GLU A 52 6.17 -0.16 13.40
N TYR A 53 6.94 0.74 12.77
CA TYR A 53 7.83 1.68 13.45
C TYR A 53 7.15 3.00 13.84
N MET A 54 5.86 3.15 13.55
CA MET A 54 5.10 4.39 13.78
C MET A 54 4.29 4.29 15.07
N SER A 55 4.10 5.42 15.74
CA SER A 55 3.04 5.54 16.75
C SER A 55 1.66 5.44 16.08
N GLU A 56 0.61 5.16 16.87
CA GLU A 56 -0.77 5.16 16.36
C GLU A 56 -1.16 6.54 15.80
N ALA A 57 -0.71 7.61 16.46
CA ALA A 57 -0.95 8.98 16.00
C ALA A 57 -0.30 9.25 14.63
N ASN A 58 0.95 8.81 14.43
CA ASN A 58 1.64 8.95 13.15
C ASN A 58 1.00 8.07 12.07
N THR A 59 0.62 6.84 12.42
CA THR A 59 -0.11 5.93 11.52
C THR A 59 -1.40 6.60 11.02
N ARG A 60 -2.20 7.16 11.93
CA ARG A 60 -3.42 7.90 11.57
C ARG A 60 -3.12 9.10 10.65
N GLY A 61 -2.10 9.90 10.99
CA GLY A 61 -1.72 11.07 10.19
C GLY A 61 -1.27 10.72 8.77
N LEU A 62 -0.49 9.65 8.62
CA LEU A 62 -0.07 9.14 7.32
C LEU A 62 -1.27 8.59 6.53
N LEU A 63 -2.16 7.83 7.16
CA LEU A 63 -3.40 7.36 6.52
C LEU A 63 -4.25 8.55 6.04
N GLU A 64 -4.43 9.61 6.82
CA GLU A 64 -5.15 10.82 6.38
C GLU A 64 -4.51 11.48 5.15
N THR A 65 -3.17 11.50 5.11
CA THR A 65 -2.42 12.04 3.96
C THR A 65 -2.63 11.17 2.71
N ILE A 66 -2.52 9.84 2.86
CA ILE A 66 -2.76 8.88 1.78
C ILE A 66 -4.20 9.01 1.26
N LEU A 67 -5.19 9.05 2.15
CA LEU A 67 -6.61 9.19 1.81
C LEU A 67 -6.90 10.49 1.05
N SER A 68 -6.15 11.56 1.32
CA SER A 68 -6.32 12.85 0.63
C SER A 68 -5.74 12.83 -0.79
N ALA A 69 -4.81 11.91 -1.06
CA ALA A 69 -4.21 11.66 -2.37
C ALA A 69 -4.79 10.42 -3.08
N SER A 70 -5.87 9.84 -2.56
CA SER A 70 -6.48 8.63 -3.11
C SER A 70 -7.69 8.96 -3.99
N ASN A 71 -7.92 8.15 -5.03
CA ASN A 71 -9.20 8.14 -5.73
C ASN A 71 -10.27 7.35 -4.92
N PRO A 72 -11.57 7.61 -5.14
CA PRO A 72 -12.63 6.72 -4.66
C PRO A 72 -12.41 5.28 -5.11
N GLY A 73 -12.53 4.32 -4.19
CA GLY A 73 -12.26 2.91 -4.46
C GLY A 73 -10.78 2.53 -4.48
N ALA A 74 -9.87 3.46 -4.19
CA ALA A 74 -8.45 3.13 -4.08
C ALA A 74 -8.20 2.11 -2.97
N ARG A 75 -7.20 1.24 -3.15
CA ARG A 75 -6.90 0.16 -2.19
C ARG A 75 -5.54 0.32 -1.53
N LEU A 76 -5.51 0.16 -0.22
CA LEU A 76 -4.31 0.11 0.58
C LEU A 76 -4.08 -1.35 1.00
N ALA A 77 -2.88 -1.85 0.72
CA ALA A 77 -2.44 -3.18 1.12
C ALA A 77 -1.16 -3.04 1.96
N TYR A 78 -1.19 -3.55 3.18
CA TYR A 78 -0.06 -3.47 4.11
C TYR A 78 0.03 -4.67 5.03
N TRP A 79 1.21 -4.91 5.58
CA TRP A 79 1.52 -6.04 6.43
C TRP A 79 1.94 -5.57 7.81
N ASN A 80 1.56 -6.35 8.81
CA ASN A 80 2.03 -6.19 10.18
C ASN A 80 3.00 -7.32 10.51
N MET A 81 4.13 -6.98 11.12
CA MET A 81 5.04 -7.99 11.66
C MET A 81 4.63 -8.34 13.09
N LEU A 82 4.66 -7.37 14.01
CA LEU A 82 4.35 -7.58 15.43
C LEU A 82 3.30 -6.59 15.95
N ALA A 83 3.36 -5.33 15.54
CA ALA A 83 2.41 -4.31 15.94
C ALA A 83 1.11 -4.46 15.14
N PRO A 84 -0.06 -4.66 15.79
CA PRO A 84 -1.33 -4.80 15.09
C PRO A 84 -1.80 -3.43 14.59
N ARG A 85 -1.30 -3.00 13.43
CA ARG A 85 -1.72 -1.76 12.77
C ARG A 85 -2.88 -2.06 11.82
N SER A 86 -3.92 -1.26 11.92
CA SER A 86 -5.04 -1.25 10.98
C SER A 86 -5.61 0.16 10.95
N ARG A 87 -6.58 0.43 10.08
CA ARG A 87 -7.33 1.68 10.16
C ARG A 87 -7.88 1.88 11.58
N PRO A 88 -7.64 3.06 12.19
CA PRO A 88 -8.27 3.42 13.46
C PRO A 88 -9.75 3.75 13.25
N GLU A 89 -10.59 3.52 14.27
CA GLU A 89 -12.04 3.68 14.13
C GLU A 89 -12.46 5.08 13.69
N SER A 90 -11.70 6.11 14.06
CA SER A 90 -11.90 7.50 13.61
C SER A 90 -11.94 7.67 12.09
N LEU A 91 -11.37 6.75 11.31
CA LEU A 91 -11.34 6.79 9.85
C LEU A 91 -12.39 5.87 9.17
N SER A 92 -13.37 5.32 9.91
CA SER A 92 -14.32 4.30 9.38
C SER A 92 -15.24 4.82 8.31
N HIS A 93 -15.48 6.13 8.36
CA HIS A 93 -16.28 6.86 7.41
C HIS A 93 -15.55 7.14 6.08
N ARG A 94 -14.25 6.86 5.97
CA ARG A 94 -13.43 7.11 4.75
C ARG A 94 -12.65 5.90 4.27
N LEU A 95 -12.43 4.91 5.11
CA LEU A 95 -11.63 3.74 4.80
C LEU A 95 -12.36 2.50 5.33
N ARG A 96 -12.63 1.55 4.44
CA ARG A 96 -13.37 0.32 4.75
C ARG A 96 -12.41 -0.86 4.73
N SER A 97 -12.36 -1.63 5.80
CA SER A 97 -11.58 -2.87 5.83
C SER A 97 -12.22 -3.93 4.93
N LEU A 98 -11.38 -4.63 4.15
CA LEU A 98 -11.73 -5.75 3.29
C LEU A 98 -11.14 -7.06 3.86
N ASP A 99 -11.53 -8.20 3.28
CA ASP A 99 -10.96 -9.50 3.66
C ASP A 99 -9.50 -9.62 3.18
N GLY A 100 -8.58 -9.43 4.12
CA GLY A 100 -7.15 -9.70 3.94
C GLY A 100 -6.76 -11.12 4.36
N ASP A 101 -7.55 -11.81 5.18
CA ASP A 101 -7.19 -13.10 5.78
C ASP A 101 -7.09 -14.20 4.73
N THR A 102 -8.03 -14.23 3.78
CA THR A 102 -8.01 -15.20 2.67
C THR A 102 -6.77 -15.03 1.79
N LEU A 103 -6.30 -13.79 1.63
CA LEU A 103 -5.08 -13.48 0.89
C LEU A 103 -3.82 -13.80 1.71
N PHE A 104 -3.87 -13.55 3.03
CA PHE A 104 -2.78 -13.84 3.94
C PHE A 104 -2.46 -15.33 4.01
N GLN A 105 -3.46 -16.21 3.94
CA GLN A 105 -3.25 -17.67 3.90
C GLN A 105 -2.48 -18.15 2.67
N GLN A 106 -2.43 -17.33 1.61
CA GLN A 106 -1.67 -17.61 0.39
C GLN A 106 -0.30 -16.94 0.40
N ASP A 107 -0.03 -16.10 1.40
CA ASP A 107 1.26 -15.44 1.56
C ASP A 107 2.35 -16.48 1.85
N ARG A 108 3.51 -16.26 1.24
CA ARG A 108 4.69 -17.12 1.37
C ARG A 108 5.67 -16.58 2.41
N ALA A 109 5.46 -15.36 2.90
CA ALA A 109 6.21 -14.77 3.98
C ALA A 109 5.71 -15.31 5.33
N PHE A 110 6.59 -15.98 6.07
CA PHE A 110 6.25 -16.66 7.33
C PHE A 110 6.36 -15.77 8.57
N PHE A 111 6.85 -14.54 8.43
CA PHE A 111 7.20 -13.66 9.55
C PHE A 111 6.18 -12.53 9.78
N TYR A 112 5.24 -12.32 8.87
CA TYR A 112 4.13 -11.41 9.10
C TYR A 112 3.08 -12.07 9.99
N SER A 113 2.37 -11.26 10.78
CA SER A 113 1.26 -11.70 11.63
C SER A 113 -0.10 -11.38 11.02
N CYS A 114 -0.18 -10.41 10.11
CA CYS A 114 -1.43 -10.02 9.45
C CYS A 114 -1.15 -9.34 8.11
N PHE A 115 -2.06 -9.53 7.16
CA PHE A 115 -2.16 -8.74 5.93
C PHE A 115 -3.47 -7.98 5.92
N VAL A 116 -3.38 -6.65 5.86
CA VAL A 116 -4.50 -5.73 5.95
C VAL A 116 -4.78 -5.14 4.58
N VAL A 117 -6.04 -5.23 4.17
CA VAL A 117 -6.54 -4.63 2.93
C VAL A 117 -7.67 -3.69 3.26
N GLU A 118 -7.58 -2.46 2.76
CA GLU A 118 -8.59 -1.42 3.01
C GLU A 118 -8.89 -0.63 1.75
N GLU A 119 -10.13 -0.17 1.61
CA GLU A 119 -10.63 0.53 0.44
C GLU A 119 -11.16 1.91 0.81
N VAL A 120 -10.73 2.92 0.06
CA VAL A 120 -11.18 4.30 0.23
C VAL A 120 -12.65 4.40 -0.18
N ILE A 121 -13.49 4.86 0.73
CA ILE A 121 -14.92 5.09 0.53
C ILE A 121 -15.22 6.58 0.57
N GLY A 122 -16.02 7.06 -0.40
CA GLY A 122 -16.32 8.48 -0.63
C GLY A 122 -16.12 8.85 -2.09
#